data_AF-A0A2X1N965-F1
#
_entry.id   AF-A0A2X1N965-F1
#
_cell.length_a   1.000
_cell.length_b   1.000
_cell.length_c   1.000
_cell.angle_alpha   90.00
_cell.angle_beta   90.00
_cell.angle_gamma   90.00
#
_symmetry.space_group_name_H-M   'P 1'
#
loop_
_entity.id
_entity.type
_entity.pdbx_description
1 polymer ?
#
loop_
_entity_poly.entity_id
_entity_poly.type
_entity_poly.pdbx_seq_one_letter_code
_entity_poly.pdbx_strand_id
1 'polypeptide(L)' 'MVQRITIAPQGPEFSRFVMGYWRLMDWNMSARQLVSFIEEHLDLGVTTWTMLIFMVAISAKRRLARH' A
#
# COMPACT_ATOMS: atom_id res chain seq x y z
N MET A 1 16.98 5.96 -0.74
CA MET A 1 15.68 6.62 -1.02
C MET A 1 15.35 6.42 -2.50
N VAL A 2 14.16 5.91 -2.82
CA VAL A 2 13.72 5.66 -4.22
C VAL A 2 13.50 6.97 -4.98
N GLN A 3 13.91 7.02 -6.25
CA GLN A 3 13.72 8.16 -7.15
C GLN A 3 12.23 8.40 -7.44
N ARG A 4 11.82 9.66 -7.56
CA ARG A 4 10.46 10.07 -7.96
C ARG A 4 10.38 10.36 -9.45
N ILE A 5 9.23 10.08 -10.07
CA ILE A 5 8.99 10.19 -11.51
C ILE A 5 7.63 10.87 -11.75
N THR A 6 7.60 11.90 -12.58
CA THR A 6 6.37 12.46 -13.13
C THR A 6 5.84 11.54 -14.24
N ILE A 7 4.64 11.02 -14.07
CA ILE A 7 4.11 9.94 -14.94
C ILE A 7 3.41 10.43 -16.21
N ALA A 8 3.09 11.73 -16.29
CA ALA A 8 2.42 12.36 -17.43
C ALA A 8 2.76 13.87 -17.45
N PRO A 9 2.66 14.56 -18.60
CA PRO A 9 2.77 16.02 -18.65
C PRO A 9 1.81 16.68 -17.66
N GLN A 10 2.31 17.51 -16.75
CA GLN A 10 1.53 18.13 -15.65
C GLN A 10 0.83 17.10 -14.73
N GLY A 11 1.28 15.85 -14.73
CA GLY A 11 0.77 14.78 -13.90
C GLY A 11 1.41 14.71 -12.52
N PRO A 12 0.92 13.81 -11.65
CA PRO A 12 1.49 13.63 -10.31
C PRO A 12 2.88 12.98 -10.36
N GLU A 13 3.65 13.19 -9.29
CA GLU A 13 4.93 12.51 -9.05
C GLU A 13 4.76 11.24 -8.23
N PHE A 14 5.13 10.10 -8.81
CA PHE A 14 5.11 8.80 -8.16
C PHE A 14 6.51 8.38 -7.71
N SER A 15 6.58 7.45 -6.77
CA SER A 15 7.81 6.69 -6.53
C SER A 15 8.08 5.80 -7.75
N ARG A 16 9.36 5.61 -8.11
CA ARG A 16 9.73 4.74 -9.25
C ARG A 16 9.19 3.31 -9.12
N PHE A 17 8.97 2.85 -7.90
CA PHE A 17 8.28 1.60 -7.60
C PHE A 17 6.89 1.88 -7.02
N VAL A 18 5.93 1.01 -7.33
CA VAL A 18 4.55 1.07 -6.84
C VAL A 18 4.26 -0.18 -6.02
N MET A 19 3.75 -0.01 -4.80
CA MET A 19 3.37 -1.12 -3.93
C MET A 19 2.00 -1.68 -4.33
N GLY A 20 1.99 -2.92 -4.83
CA GLY A 20 0.78 -3.62 -5.23
C GLY A 20 0.15 -4.40 -4.09
N TYR A 21 -1.09 -4.08 -3.71
CA TYR A 21 -1.81 -4.79 -2.64
C TYR A 21 -2.72 -5.91 -3.13
N TRP A 22 -2.55 -6.39 -4.36
CA TRP A 22 -3.52 -7.29 -4.98
C TRP A 22 -3.64 -8.66 -4.29
N ARG A 23 -2.58 -9.10 -3.60
CA ARG A 23 -2.50 -10.35 -2.81
C ARG A 23 -2.55 -10.11 -1.31
N LEU A 24 -2.99 -8.93 -0.86
CA LEU A 24 -2.96 -8.57 0.56
C LEU A 24 -3.69 -9.59 1.47
N MET A 25 -4.77 -10.20 0.97
CA MET A 25 -5.51 -11.22 1.72
C MET A 25 -4.74 -12.54 1.87
N ASP A 26 -3.86 -12.87 0.91
CA ASP A 26 -3.06 -14.11 0.92
C ASP A 26 -1.85 -14.01 1.85
N TRP A 27 -1.42 -12.79 2.20
CA TRP A 27 -0.27 -12.57 3.09
C TRP A 27 -0.58 -12.87 4.56
N ASN A 28 -1.85 -13.08 4.91
CA ASN A 28 -2.31 -13.41 6.26
C ASN A 28 -1.77 -12.48 7.37
N MET A 29 -1.49 -11.21 7.04
CA MET A 29 -0.96 -10.24 7.99
C MET A 29 -2.07 -9.73 8.91
N SER A 30 -1.77 -9.55 10.20
CA SER A 30 -2.62 -8.76 11.10
C SER A 30 -2.63 -7.29 10.68
N ALA A 31 -3.60 -6.51 11.15
CA ALA A 31 -3.65 -5.07 10.88
C ALA A 31 -2.37 -4.36 11.36
N ARG A 32 -1.79 -4.78 12.49
CA ARG A 32 -0.56 -4.22 13.02
C ARG A 32 0.65 -4.53 12.14
N GLN A 33 0.77 -5.78 11.67
CA GLN A 33 1.84 -6.17 10.74
C GLN A 33 1.73 -5.42 9.41
N LEU A 34 0.50 -5.20 8.92
CA LEU A 34 0.28 -4.40 7.71
C LEU A 34 0.72 -2.94 7.88
N VAL A 35 0.46 -2.34 9.05
CA VAL A 35 0.91 -0.98 9.36
C VAL A 35 2.43 -0.91 9.38
N SER A 36 3.11 -1.84 10.07
CA SER A 36 4.58 -1.88 10.09
C SER A 36 5.18 -2.09 8.69
N PHE A 37 4.57 -2.98 7.89
CA PHE A 37 4.99 -3.19 6.51
C PHE A 37 4.84 -1.93 5.64
N ILE A 38 3.80 -1.13 5.89
CA ILE A 38 3.60 0.18 5.25
C ILE A 38 4.73 1.14 5.62
N GLU A 39 5.04 1.25 6.91
CA GLU A 39 6.10 2.12 7.41
C GLU A 39 7.46 1.74 6.79
N GLU A 40 7.79 0.44 6.75
CA GLU A 40 9.03 -0.07 6.17
C GLU A 40 9.21 0.33 4.71
N HIS A 41 8.20 0.15 3.86
CA HIS A 41 8.35 0.50 2.44
C HIS A 41 8.29 2.01 2.18
N LEU A 42 7.65 2.78 3.08
CA LEU A 42 7.70 4.25 3.05
C LEU A 42 9.11 4.76 3.33
N ASP A 43 9.82 4.17 4.30
CA ASP A 43 11.22 4.52 4.60
C ASP A 43 12.16 4.24 3.43
N LEU A 44 11.85 3.20 2.63
CA LEU A 44 12.57 2.91 1.38
C LEU A 44 12.27 3.95 0.28
N GLY A 45 11.20 4.74 0.41
CA GLY A 45 10.75 5.74 -0.56
C GLY A 45 9.68 5.22 -1.53
N VAL A 46 9.05 4.08 -1.23
CA VAL A 46 7.90 3.54 -1.99
C VAL A 46 6.62 4.16 -1.43
N THR A 47 6.19 5.27 -2.04
CA THR A 47 5.07 6.10 -1.56
C THR A 47 3.80 5.97 -2.39
N THR A 48 3.86 5.22 -3.50
CA THR A 48 2.73 5.01 -4.41
C THR A 48 2.21 3.58 -4.28
N TRP A 49 0.90 3.39 -4.14
CA TRP A 49 0.26 2.08 -3.96
C TRP A 49 -1.04 1.92 -4.76
N THR A 50 -1.40 0.68 -5.11
CA THR A 50 -2.64 0.39 -5.86
C THR A 50 -3.85 0.20 -4.94
N MET A 51 -4.82 1.12 -5.06
CA MET A 51 -5.90 1.31 -4.07
C MET A 51 -7.05 0.29 -4.15
N LEU A 52 -7.29 -0.32 -5.31
CA LEU A 52 -8.49 -1.15 -5.56
C LEU A 52 -8.67 -2.28 -4.53
N ILE A 53 -7.57 -2.84 -4.02
CA ILE A 53 -7.61 -3.98 -3.10
C ILE A 53 -7.31 -3.56 -1.65
N PHE A 54 -6.62 -2.44 -1.45
CA PHE A 54 -6.29 -1.92 -0.11
C PHE A 54 -7.55 -1.54 0.70
N MET A 55 -8.49 -0.80 0.08
CA MET A 55 -9.73 -0.41 0.77
C MET A 55 -10.63 -1.62 1.09
N VAL A 56 -10.69 -2.60 0.17
CA VAL A 56 -11.47 -3.82 0.36
C VAL A 56 -10.89 -4.65 1.50
N ALA A 57 -9.56 -4.82 1.54
CA ALA A 57 -8.89 -5.58 2.61
C ALA A 57 -9.04 -4.92 3.99
N ILE A 58 -8.91 -3.59 4.08
CA ILE A 58 -9.14 -2.86 5.33
C ILE A 58 -10.60 -2.97 5.77
N SER A 59 -11.55 -2.79 4.85
CA SER A 59 -12.98 -2.92 5.15
C SER A 59 -13.34 -4.34 5.62
N ALA A 60 -12.81 -5.37 4.96
CA ALA A 60 -13.00 -6.77 5.33
C ALA A 60 -12.40 -7.07 6.72
N LYS A 61 -11.15 -6.67 6.99
CA LYS A 61 -10.53 -6.86 8.32
C LYS A 61 -11.26 -6.07 9.42
N ARG A 62 -11.73 -4.85 9.15
CA ARG A 62 -12.55 -4.07 10.10
C ARG A 62 -13.92 -4.70 10.36
N ARG A 63 -14.49 -5.45 9.41
CA ARG A 63 -15.73 -6.20 9.63
C ARG A 63 -15.49 -7.46 10.47
N LEU A 64 -14.40 -8.17 10.21
CA LEU A 64 -14.03 -9.39 10.95
C LEU A 64 -13.59 -9.11 12.40
N ALA A 65 -12.94 -7.98 12.68
CA ALA A 65 -12.50 -7.60 14.02
C ALA A 65 -13.62 -7.04 14.94
N ARG A 66 -14.87 -6.96 14.45
CA ARG A 66 -16.03 -6.47 15.20
C ARG A 66 -16.98 -7.58 15.67
N HIS A 67 -16.60 -8.85 15.46
CA HIS A 67 -17.21 -10.04 16.03
C HIS A 67 -16.16 -10.79 16.85
#